data_AF-A0A290Q6V0-F1
#
_entry.id   AF-A0A290Q6V0-F1
#
_cell.length_a   1.000
_cell.length_b   1.000
_cell.length_c   1.000
_cell.angle_alpha   90.00
_cell.angle_beta   90.00
_cell.angle_gamma   90.00
#
_symmetry.space_group_name_H-M   'P 1'
#
loop_
_entity.id
_entity.type
_entity.pdbx_description
1 polymer ?
#
loop_
_entity_poly.entity_id
_entity_poly.type
_entity_poly.pdbx_seq_one_letter_code
_entity_poly.pdbx_strand_id
1 'polypeptide(L)'
;MRLSRRLLERYAALAKEGSWRGHTEAILPTLARQEGFSLEDLGGGRAWSRAGRRNWYRNTRSSLFLTPGSFVYRPPVSEAYFHEAAGAFVEAGLLYHPVKTQVTEMGPVRQAVRAEAEGGVRF
;
A
#
# COMPACT_ATOMS: atom_id res chain seq x y z
N MET A 1 -5.52 4.40 -1.69
CA MET A 1 -6.65 3.46 -1.89
C MET A 1 -7.91 4.26 -2.20
N ARG A 2 -8.77 3.81 -3.11
CA ARG A 2 -10.10 4.40 -3.35
C ARG A 2 -11.15 3.49 -2.73
N LEU A 3 -12.10 4.07 -2.00
CA LEU A 3 -13.18 3.35 -1.34
C LEU A 3 -14.51 3.87 -1.86
N SER A 4 -15.50 2.99 -1.99
CA SER A 4 -16.88 3.44 -2.21
C SER A 4 -17.40 4.10 -0.95
N ARG A 5 -18.32 5.06 -1.10
CA ARG A 5 -19.00 5.69 0.05
C ARG A 5 -19.65 4.64 0.96
N ARG A 6 -20.33 3.64 0.37
CA ARG A 6 -21.00 2.58 1.10
C ARG A 6 -20.04 1.74 1.96
N LEU A 7 -18.84 1.42 1.45
CA LEU A 7 -17.82 0.72 2.23
C LEU A 7 -17.30 1.58 3.39
N LEU A 8 -17.12 2.89 3.15
CA LEU A 8 -16.66 3.82 4.18
C LEU A 8 -17.68 3.97 5.32
N GLU A 9 -18.96 4.11 4.98
CA GLU A 9 -20.06 4.19 5.95
C GLU A 9 -20.16 2.90 6.78
N ARG A 10 -20.01 1.73 6.14
CA ARG A 10 -20.05 0.44 6.83
C ARG A 10 -18.86 0.27 7.79
N TYR A 11 -17.66 0.64 7.34
CA TYR A 11 -16.48 0.66 8.21
C TYR A 11 -16.67 1.59 9.40
N ALA A 12 -17.20 2.80 9.19
CA ALA A 12 -17.44 3.77 10.26
C ALA A 12 -18.45 3.27 11.30
N ALA A 13 -19.51 2.58 10.88
CA ALA A 13 -20.48 1.96 11.80
C ALA A 13 -19.81 0.88 12.66
N LEU A 14 -19.11 -0.07 12.02
CA LEU A 14 -18.43 -1.17 12.70
C LEU A 14 -17.31 -0.72 13.63
N ALA A 15 -16.59 0.34 13.27
CA ALA A 15 -15.58 0.95 14.12
C ALA A 15 -16.19 1.60 15.37
N LYS A 16 -17.34 2.28 15.23
CA LYS A 16 -18.07 2.88 16.37
C LYS A 16 -18.62 1.83 17.33
N GLU A 17 -19.08 0.71 16.81
CA GLU A 17 -19.59 -0.43 17.58
C GLU A 17 -18.47 -1.20 18.32
N GLY A 18 -17.20 -0.92 18.00
CA GLY A 18 -16.05 -1.57 18.61
C GLY A 18 -15.83 -3.02 18.14
N SER A 19 -16.58 -3.48 17.14
CA SER A 19 -16.51 -4.84 16.59
C SER A 19 -15.25 -5.13 15.78
N TRP A 20 -14.49 -4.08 15.43
CA TRP A 20 -13.29 -4.17 14.61
C TRP A 20 -12.13 -3.36 15.21
N ARG A 21 -10.93 -3.96 15.22
CA ARG A 21 -9.67 -3.36 15.69
C ARG A 21 -8.50 -3.80 14.81
N GLY A 22 -7.44 -3.00 14.76
CA GLY A 22 -6.23 -3.28 13.96
C GLY A 22 -5.86 -2.19 12.95
N HIS A 23 -4.91 -2.48 12.07
CA HIS A 23 -4.39 -1.54 11.08
C HIS A 23 -5.33 -1.41 9.88
N THR A 24 -5.57 -0.18 9.44
CA THR A 24 -6.51 0.15 8.36
C THR A 24 -6.18 -0.55 7.04
N GLU A 25 -4.90 -0.77 6.77
CA GLU A 25 -4.40 -1.47 5.58
C GLU A 25 -4.85 -2.94 5.51
N ALA A 26 -5.06 -3.58 6.66
CA ALA A 26 -5.57 -4.94 6.76
C ALA A 26 -7.10 -4.99 6.96
N ILE A 27 -7.65 -4.06 7.76
CA ILE A 27 -9.08 -4.07 8.09
C ILE A 27 -9.94 -3.81 6.86
N LEU A 28 -9.64 -2.77 6.09
CA LEU A 28 -10.51 -2.35 4.99
C LEU A 28 -10.68 -3.43 3.91
N PRO A 29 -9.63 -4.12 3.43
CA PRO A 29 -9.82 -5.23 2.49
C PRO A 29 -10.52 -6.44 3.13
N THR A 30 -10.27 -6.73 4.41
CA THR A 30 -10.91 -7.84 5.13
C THR A 30 -12.42 -7.62 5.27
N LEU A 31 -12.80 -6.43 5.74
CA LEU A 31 -14.19 -6.01 5.90
C LEU A 31 -14.89 -5.98 4.55
N ALA A 32 -14.25 -5.43 3.52
CA ALA A 32 -14.79 -5.44 2.16
C ALA A 32 -15.13 -6.87 1.72
N ARG A 33 -14.24 -7.84 1.94
CA ARG A 33 -14.47 -9.23 1.56
C ARG A 33 -15.59 -9.89 2.36
N GLN A 34 -15.68 -9.65 3.67
CA GLN A 34 -16.70 -10.24 4.55
C GLN A 34 -18.09 -9.66 4.33
N GLU A 35 -18.18 -8.35 4.08
CA GLU A 35 -19.43 -7.62 3.87
C GLU A 35 -19.89 -7.66 2.39
N GLY A 36 -19.26 -8.49 1.55
CA GLY A 36 -19.69 -8.72 0.17
C GLY A 36 -19.38 -7.58 -0.80
N PHE A 37 -18.43 -6.69 -0.48
CA PHE A 37 -17.91 -5.71 -1.43
C PHE A 37 -16.89 -6.34 -2.39
N SER A 38 -16.80 -5.78 -3.60
CA SER A 38 -15.77 -6.16 -4.55
C SER A 38 -14.46 -5.43 -4.25
N LEU A 39 -13.35 -6.14 -4.44
CA LEU A 39 -12.02 -5.56 -4.46
C LEU A 39 -11.55 -5.50 -5.91
N GLU A 40 -11.06 -4.33 -6.31
CA GLU A 40 -10.48 -4.13 -7.63
C GLU A 40 -9.05 -3.60 -7.53
N ASP A 41 -8.15 -4.18 -8.34
CA ASP A 41 -6.84 -3.58 -8.60
C ASP A 41 -6.99 -2.40 -9.59
N LEU A 42 -6.16 -1.39 -9.40
CA LEU A 42 -6.09 -0.19 -10.24
C LEU A 42 -5.55 -0.49 -11.66
N GLY A 43 -4.89 -1.62 -11.86
CA GLY A 43 -4.41 -2.08 -13.17
C GLY A 43 -4.00 -3.56 -13.13
N GLY A 44 -3.18 -4.01 -14.07
CA GLY A 44 -2.41 -5.25 -13.96
C GLY A 44 -2.84 -6.41 -14.86
N GLY A 45 -4.04 -6.39 -15.46
CA GLY A 45 -4.54 -7.48 -16.29
C GLY A 45 -4.61 -8.85 -15.58
N ARG A 46 -4.69 -8.83 -14.24
CA ARG A 46 -4.68 -10.01 -13.36
C ARG A 46 -6.02 -10.18 -12.64
N ALA A 47 -6.11 -11.22 -11.81
CA ALA A 47 -7.19 -11.40 -10.84
C ALA A 47 -7.48 -10.07 -10.15
N TRP A 48 -8.76 -9.72 -10.04
CA TRP A 48 -9.26 -8.47 -9.44
C TRP A 48 -9.08 -7.20 -10.28
N SER A 49 -8.49 -7.25 -11.49
CA SER A 49 -8.46 -6.09 -12.40
C SER A 49 -9.63 -6.12 -13.38
N ARG A 50 -10.34 -5.00 -13.57
CA ARG A 50 -11.34 -4.91 -14.62
C ARG A 50 -10.66 -4.96 -15.99
N ALA A 51 -11.16 -5.80 -16.90
CA ALA A 51 -10.63 -5.93 -18.25
C ALA A 51 -10.52 -4.57 -18.95
N GLY A 52 -9.42 -4.36 -19.68
CA GLY A 52 -9.16 -3.12 -20.44
C GLY A 52 -8.57 -1.95 -19.65
N ARG A 53 -8.26 -2.10 -18.35
CA ARG A 53 -7.53 -1.06 -17.61
C ARG A 53 -6.03 -1.08 -17.91
N ARG A 54 -5.46 0.10 -18.17
CA ARG A 54 -4.01 0.35 -18.25
C ARG A 54 -3.35 0.06 -16.90
N ASN A 55 -2.08 -0.38 -16.92
CA ASN A 55 -1.23 -0.47 -15.74
C ASN A 55 -0.68 0.91 -15.38
N TRP A 56 -0.92 1.35 -14.15
CA TRP A 56 -0.35 2.59 -13.59
C TRP A 56 0.89 2.32 -12.73
N TYR A 57 1.46 1.13 -12.83
CA TYR A 57 2.60 0.69 -12.05
C TYR A 57 3.43 -0.34 -12.82
N ARG A 58 4.70 -0.50 -12.42
CA ARG A 58 5.60 -1.51 -12.98
C ARG A 58 5.52 -2.78 -12.12
N ASN A 59 5.28 -3.92 -12.75
CA ASN A 59 5.44 -5.23 -12.12
C ASN A 59 6.41 -6.03 -13.00
N THR A 60 7.53 -6.45 -12.43
CA THR A 60 8.54 -7.25 -13.13
C THR A 60 8.37 -8.70 -12.71
N ARG A 61 7.77 -9.52 -13.61
CA ARG A 61 7.52 -10.95 -13.36
C ARG A 61 8.77 -11.77 -12.99
N SER A 62 9.96 -11.31 -13.35
CA SER A 62 11.23 -12.00 -13.11
C SER A 62 11.96 -11.57 -11.83
N SER A 63 11.52 -10.50 -11.16
CA SER A 63 12.13 -10.09 -9.89
C SER A 63 11.43 -10.81 -8.76
N LEU A 64 12.16 -11.57 -7.94
CA LEU A 64 11.60 -12.27 -6.76
C LEU A 64 10.92 -11.32 -5.76
N PHE A 65 11.33 -10.04 -5.76
CA PHE A 65 10.76 -8.98 -4.94
C PHE A 65 9.64 -8.20 -5.64
N LEU A 66 9.32 -8.52 -6.90
CA LEU A 66 8.25 -7.88 -7.70
C LEU A 66 7.40 -8.93 -8.48
N THR A 67 7.60 -10.22 -8.20
CA THR A 67 6.89 -11.40 -8.74
C THR A 67 5.40 -11.36 -8.38
N PRO A 68 4.53 -12.07 -9.12
CA PRO A 68 3.28 -11.53 -9.60
C PRO A 68 2.26 -11.31 -8.48
N GLY A 69 2.15 -10.06 -8.04
CA GLY A 69 1.06 -9.60 -7.19
C GLY A 69 0.74 -8.15 -7.51
N SER A 70 -0.54 -7.81 -7.42
CA SER A 70 -1.10 -6.45 -7.52
C SER A 70 -0.59 -5.50 -6.43
N PHE A 71 0.17 -6.00 -5.45
CA PHE A 71 0.65 -5.26 -4.27
C PHE A 71 2.17 -5.13 -4.19
N VAL A 72 2.91 -5.60 -5.19
CA VAL A 72 4.39 -5.65 -5.13
C VAL A 72 5.04 -4.50 -5.91
N TYR A 73 4.35 -3.37 -6.04
CA TYR A 73 4.92 -2.19 -6.69
C TYR A 73 5.58 -1.28 -5.66
N ARG A 74 6.84 -0.89 -5.92
CA ARG A 74 7.51 0.21 -5.22
C ARG A 74 7.39 1.48 -6.07
N PRO A 75 6.50 2.42 -5.75
CA PRO A 75 6.37 3.66 -6.49
C PRO A 75 7.67 4.48 -6.44
N PRO A 76 8.02 5.22 -7.52
CA PRO A 76 9.02 6.26 -7.43
C PRO A 76 8.63 7.26 -6.34
N VAL A 77 9.63 7.77 -5.63
CA VAL A 77 9.45 8.79 -4.59
C VAL A 77 9.61 10.16 -5.23
N SER A 78 8.66 11.06 -4.97
CA SER A 78 8.80 12.50 -5.21
C SER A 78 8.77 13.19 -3.86
N GLU A 79 9.55 14.27 -3.71
CA GLU A 79 9.55 15.13 -2.53
C GLU A 79 8.63 16.34 -2.67
N ALA A 80 7.96 16.49 -3.82
CA ALA A 80 7.04 17.58 -4.11
C ALA A 80 5.72 17.06 -4.69
N TYR A 81 4.61 17.75 -4.42
CA TYR A 81 3.33 17.39 -5.02
C TYR A 81 3.36 17.66 -6.52
N PHE A 82 2.55 16.92 -7.29
CA PHE A 82 2.50 17.05 -8.75
C PHE A 82 2.18 18.48 -9.22
N HIS A 83 1.28 19.17 -8.50
CA HIS A 83 0.89 20.55 -8.84
C HIS A 83 1.97 21.58 -8.48
N GLU A 84 2.95 21.23 -7.65
CA GLU A 84 4.06 22.10 -7.23
C GLU A 84 5.25 21.95 -8.17
N ALA A 85 5.58 20.71 -8.54
CA ALA A 85 6.75 20.41 -9.37
C ALA A 85 6.48 19.22 -10.31
N ALA A 86 5.67 19.43 -11.34
CA ALA A 86 5.34 18.37 -12.32
C ALA A 86 6.59 17.75 -12.98
N GLY A 87 7.67 18.53 -13.15
CA GLY A 87 8.95 18.05 -13.69
C GLY A 87 9.66 17.00 -12.82
N ALA A 88 9.34 16.89 -11.53
CA ALA A 88 9.85 15.83 -10.64
C ALA A 88 9.23 14.45 -10.93
N PHE A 89 8.15 14.41 -11.70
CA PHE A 89 7.43 13.19 -12.07
C PHE A 89 7.90 12.71 -13.44
N VAL A 90 9.08 12.09 -13.44
CA VAL A 90 9.83 11.66 -14.64
C VAL A 90 9.06 10.75 -15.62
N GLU A 91 7.97 10.10 -15.20
CA GLU A 91 7.20 9.19 -16.06
C GLU A 91 5.69 9.39 -15.91
N ALA A 92 5.09 9.80 -17.02
CA ALA A 92 3.66 10.05 -17.08
C ALA A 92 2.84 8.74 -17.01
N GLY A 93 1.76 8.78 -16.21
CA GLY A 93 0.85 7.65 -16.06
C GLY A 93 1.41 6.52 -15.19
N LEU A 94 2.33 6.84 -14.28
CA LEU A 94 2.66 5.98 -13.14
C LEU A 94 2.11 6.54 -11.83
N LEU A 95 1.85 5.64 -10.88
CA LEU A 95 1.61 5.97 -9.49
C LEU A 95 2.95 6.36 -8.83
N TYR A 96 2.95 7.47 -8.10
CA TYR A 96 4.07 7.92 -7.29
C TYR A 96 3.75 7.76 -5.82
N HIS A 97 4.78 7.62 -4.99
CA HIS A 97 4.60 7.58 -3.54
C HIS A 97 4.08 8.95 -3.08
N PRO A 98 3.06 9.01 -2.19
CA PRO A 98 2.61 10.28 -1.64
C PRO A 98 3.74 10.96 -0.89
N VAL A 99 3.90 12.26 -1.12
CA VAL A 99 4.96 13.06 -0.51
C VAL A 99 4.71 13.17 0.99
N LYS A 100 5.74 12.92 1.80
CA LYS A 100 5.75 13.31 3.21
C LYS A 100 6.72 14.49 3.35
N THR A 101 6.25 15.70 3.07
CA THR A 101 7.07 16.93 3.11
C THR A 101 7.54 17.31 4.52
N GLN A 102 7.13 16.55 5.54
CA GLN A 102 7.39 16.84 6.96
C GLN A 102 7.86 15.59 7.72
N VAL A 103 8.72 14.76 7.14
CA VAL A 103 9.54 13.88 7.98
C VAL A 103 10.71 14.72 8.50
N THR A 104 10.46 15.51 9.54
CA THR A 104 11.56 16.00 10.39
C THR A 104 12.35 14.76 10.79
N GLU A 105 13.65 14.75 10.51
CA GLU A 105 14.56 13.62 10.64
C GLU A 105 14.11 12.59 11.69
N MET A 106 13.78 11.37 11.26
CA MET A 106 13.81 10.27 12.22
C MET A 106 15.26 10.13 12.66
N GLY A 107 15.51 10.44 13.94
CA GLY A 107 16.76 10.11 14.62
C GLY A 107 17.15 8.65 14.35
N PRO A 108 18.44 8.30 14.51
CA PRO A 108 19.04 7.11 13.92
C PRO A 108 18.19 5.88 14.20
N VAL A 109 17.61 5.32 13.14
CA VAL A 109 17.00 3.98 13.17
C VAL A 109 18.15 3.02 13.41
N ARG A 110 18.46 2.77 14.68
CA ARG A 110 19.43 1.76 15.09
C ARG A 110 18.97 0.43 14.49
N GLN A 111 19.85 -0.17 13.70
CA GLN A 111 19.76 -1.55 13.27
C GLN A 111 19.55 -2.44 14.51
N ALA A 112 18.31 -2.88 14.73
CA ALA A 112 18.00 -3.98 15.62
C ALA A 112 17.78 -5.25 14.80
N VAL A 113 18.78 -5.62 13.99
CA VAL A 113 18.86 -6.95 13.37
C VAL A 113 20.32 -7.40 13.35
N ARG A 114 20.97 -7.41 14.52
CA ARG A 114 22.25 -8.13 14.70
C ARG A 114 22.63 -8.45 16.16
N ALA A 115 21.67 -8.51 17.09
CA ALA A 115 21.96 -8.80 18.49
C ALA A 115 21.20 -10.01 19.08
N GLU A 116 20.32 -10.69 18.33
CA GLU A 116 19.67 -11.92 18.78
C GLU A 116 20.34 -13.21 18.25
N ALA A 117 21.51 -13.10 17.62
CA ALA A 117 22.27 -14.25 17.13
C ALA A 117 23.37 -14.76 18.09
N GLU A 118 23.63 -14.08 19.21
CA GLU A 118 24.76 -14.42 20.12
C GLU A 118 24.36 -14.66 21.58
N GLY A 119 23.07 -14.64 21.91
CA GLY A 119 22.56 -14.85 23.26
C GLY A 119 21.91 -16.21 23.45
N GLY A 120 22.70 -17.29 23.36
CA GLY A 120 22.22 -18.64 23.66
C GLY A 120 21.66 -18.74 25.08
N VAL A 121 20.43 -19.21 25.21
CA VAL A 121 19.91 -19.82 26.44
C VAL A 121 19.52 -21.25 26.11
N ARG A 122 20.17 -22.16 26.83
CA ARG A 122 20.02 -23.61 26.76
C ARG A 122 18.65 -24.03 27.32
N PHE A 123 18.03 -25.02 26.70
CA PHE A 123 17.20 -25.98 27.41
C PHE A 123 18.10 -27.06 28.01
#